data_AF-A0A538NB97-F1
#
_entry.id   AF-A0A538NB97-F1
#
_cell.length_a   1.000
_cell.length_b   1.000
_cell.length_c   1.000
_cell.angle_alpha   90.00
_cell.angle_beta   90.00
_cell.angle_gamma   90.00
#
_symmetry.space_group_name_H-M   'P 1'
#
loop_
_entity.id
_entity.type
_entity.pdbx_description
1 polymer ?
#
loop_
_entity_poly.entity_id
_entity_poly.type
_entity_poly.pdbx_seq_one_letter_code
_entity_poly.pdbx_strand_id
1 'polypeptide(L)'
;MPQQDFVRFLTAARGSTAMVASYGPRNLPQLVFHAKNDGYDFTAEDVAAVVGKLEANVILNKDGDAFDGSSRLWREMWGRFHLDYLVECCVSRHTDAELRALVTGDAT
;
A
#
# COMPACT_ATOMS: atom_id res chain seq x y z
N MET A 1 5.44 -10.27 11.43
CA MET A 1 6.32 -9.08 11.33
C MET A 1 5.46 -7.86 11.05
N PRO A 2 5.81 -6.66 11.55
CA PRO A 2 4.95 -5.47 11.43
C PRO A 2 4.61 -5.08 9.97
N GLN A 3 5.53 -5.26 9.03
CA GLN A 3 5.27 -5.07 7.59
C GLN A 3 4.23 -6.07 7.02
N GLN A 4 4.20 -7.32 7.52
CA GLN A 4 3.21 -8.31 7.10
C GLN A 4 1.80 -7.92 7.56
N ASP A 5 1.68 -7.29 8.72
CA ASP A 5 0.40 -6.79 9.24
C ASP A 5 -0.13 -5.63 8.38
N PHE A 6 0.74 -4.76 7.90
CA PHE A 6 0.35 -3.73 6.93
C PHE A 6 -0.04 -4.32 5.56
N VAL A 7 0.66 -5.35 5.07
CA VAL A 7 0.23 -6.09 3.87
C VAL A 7 -1.13 -6.76 4.07
N ARG A 8 -1.39 -7.35 5.25
CA ARG A 8 -2.71 -7.91 5.60
C ARG A 8 -3.78 -6.83 5.56
N PHE A 9 -3.50 -5.65 6.13
CA PHE A 9 -4.37 -4.49 6.11
C PHE A 9 -4.71 -4.05 4.67
N LEU A 10 -3.70 -3.90 3.81
CA LEU A 10 -3.91 -3.51 2.40
C LEU A 10 -4.70 -4.56 1.61
N THR A 11 -4.44 -5.84 1.86
CA THR A 11 -5.16 -6.95 1.22
C THR A 11 -6.64 -6.94 1.62
N ALA A 12 -6.95 -6.69 2.90
CA ALA A 12 -8.31 -6.52 3.38
C ALA A 12 -8.99 -5.27 2.80
N ALA A 13 -8.27 -4.14 2.73
CA ALA A 13 -8.77 -2.90 2.15
C ALA A 13 -9.12 -3.05 0.66
N ARG A 14 -8.31 -3.81 -0.11
CA ARG A 14 -8.60 -4.10 -1.53
C ARG A 14 -9.97 -4.75 -1.75
N GLY A 15 -10.45 -5.55 -0.80
CA GLY A 15 -11.74 -6.22 -0.87
C GLY A 15 -12.90 -5.47 -0.21
N SER A 16 -12.66 -4.30 0.41
CA SER A 16 -13.64 -3.63 1.28
C SER A 16 -13.68 -2.12 1.06
N THR A 17 -14.67 -1.68 0.27
CA THR A 17 -14.94 -0.24 0.05
C THR A 17 -15.28 0.49 1.35
N ALA A 18 -15.91 -0.19 2.31
CA ALA A 18 -16.21 0.36 3.63
C ALA A 18 -14.92 0.63 4.44
N MET A 19 -13.92 -0.25 4.33
CA MET A 19 -12.62 -0.05 4.98
C MET A 19 -11.88 1.13 4.36
N VAL A 20 -11.85 1.22 3.03
CA VAL A 20 -11.25 2.33 2.29
C VAL A 20 -11.93 3.66 2.67
N ALA A 21 -13.27 3.73 2.65
CA ALA A 21 -14.00 4.94 3.04
C ALA A 21 -13.79 5.35 4.51
N SER A 22 -13.62 4.38 5.41
CA SER A 22 -13.33 4.65 6.82
C SER A 22 -11.92 5.21 7.00
N TYR A 23 -10.92 4.54 6.42
CA TYR A 23 -9.50 4.82 6.66
C TYR A 23 -8.89 5.88 5.74
N GLY A 24 -9.44 6.09 4.55
CA GLY A 24 -8.93 7.02 3.54
C GLY A 24 -8.76 8.46 4.02
N PRO A 25 -9.75 9.06 4.71
CA PRO A 25 -9.64 10.43 5.22
C PRO A 25 -8.67 10.60 6.40
N ARG A 26 -8.13 9.51 6.96
CA ARG A 26 -7.26 9.56 8.15
C ARG A 26 -5.84 9.90 7.77
N ASN A 27 -5.20 10.75 8.57
CA ASN A 27 -3.75 10.94 8.45
C ASN A 27 -3.00 9.71 8.99
N LEU A 28 -1.70 9.63 8.71
CA LEU A 28 -0.88 8.45 9.04
C LEU A 28 -0.92 8.07 10.54
N PRO A 29 -0.76 9.01 11.51
CA PRO A 29 -0.93 8.68 12.93
C PRO A 29 -2.30 8.11 13.29
N GLN A 30 -3.38 8.68 12.74
CA GLN A 30 -4.74 8.19 12.97
C GLN A 30 -4.92 6.79 12.36
N LEU A 31 -4.43 6.57 11.14
CA LEU A 31 -4.52 5.26 10.48
C LEU A 31 -3.82 4.18 11.31
N VAL A 32 -2.59 4.43 11.76
CA VAL A 32 -1.83 3.49 12.60
C VAL A 32 -2.57 3.19 13.90
N PHE A 33 -3.06 4.24 14.58
CA PHE A 33 -3.79 4.07 15.84
C PHE A 33 -5.08 3.25 15.69
N HIS A 34 -5.91 3.58 14.68
CA HIS A 34 -7.16 2.87 14.45
C HIS A 34 -6.93 1.44 13.94
N ALA A 35 -5.98 1.23 13.04
CA ALA A 35 -5.65 -0.09 12.53
C ALA A 35 -5.16 -1.01 13.64
N LYS A 36 -4.40 -0.48 14.62
CA LYS A 36 -4.01 -1.23 15.82
C LYS A 36 -5.18 -1.71 16.65
N ASN A 37 -6.21 -0.86 16.84
CA ASN A 37 -7.42 -1.26 17.56
C ASN A 37 -8.23 -2.33 16.81
N ASP A 38 -8.13 -2.35 15.48
CA ASP A 38 -8.77 -3.36 14.61
C ASP A 38 -7.91 -4.63 14.44
N GLY A 39 -6.78 -4.74 15.15
CA GLY A 39 -5.92 -5.93 15.16
C GLY A 39 -4.83 -5.96 14.09
N TYR A 40 -4.45 -4.82 13.52
CA TYR A 40 -3.28 -4.67 12.63
C TYR A 40 -2.16 -3.92 13.34
N ASP A 41 -1.05 -4.58 13.64
CA ASP A 41 0.06 -3.96 14.38
C ASP A 41 1.22 -3.60 13.44
N PHE A 42 1.23 -2.35 12.97
CA PHE A 42 2.27 -1.78 12.13
C PHE A 42 2.58 -0.33 12.51
N THR A 43 3.77 0.15 12.16
CA THR A 43 4.23 1.52 12.44
C THR A 43 4.24 2.39 11.18
N ALA A 44 4.48 3.69 11.35
CA ALA A 44 4.70 4.60 10.22
C ALA A 44 5.91 4.19 9.35
N GLU A 45 6.95 3.63 9.95
CA GLU A 45 8.14 3.14 9.24
C GLU A 45 7.80 1.92 8.37
N ASP A 46 6.96 1.01 8.88
CA ASP A 46 6.47 -0.14 8.12
C ASP A 46 5.63 0.28 6.92
N VAL A 47 4.77 1.28 7.10
CA VAL A 47 3.98 1.87 6.02
C VAL A 47 4.90 2.42 4.94
N ALA A 48 5.86 3.28 5.30
CA ALA A 48 6.80 3.85 4.34
C ALA A 48 7.61 2.77 3.59
N ALA A 49 8.08 1.75 4.30
CA ALA A 49 8.85 0.66 3.71
C ALA A 49 8.04 -0.17 2.70
N VAL A 50 6.80 -0.52 3.03
CA VAL A 50 5.94 -1.32 2.14
C VAL A 50 5.42 -0.49 0.97
N VAL A 51 5.03 0.77 1.21
CA VAL A 51 4.58 1.69 0.14
C VAL A 51 5.69 1.90 -0.87
N GLY A 52 6.92 2.19 -0.44
CA GLY A 52 8.04 2.39 -1.37
C GLY A 52 8.30 1.16 -2.24
N LYS A 53 8.22 -0.05 -1.67
CA LYS A 53 8.36 -1.31 -2.42
C LYS A 53 7.20 -1.54 -3.40
N LEU A 54 5.96 -1.24 -2.99
CA LEU A 54 4.78 -1.34 -3.84
C LEU A 54 4.90 -0.42 -5.06
N GLU A 55 5.15 0.85 -4.82
CA GLU A 55 5.27 1.85 -5.89
C GLU A 55 6.44 1.52 -6.82
N ALA A 56 7.60 1.16 -6.27
CA ALA A 56 8.75 0.75 -7.08
C ALA A 56 8.43 -0.48 -7.94
N ASN A 57 7.73 -1.49 -7.41
CA ASN A 57 7.33 -2.66 -8.18
C ASN A 57 6.38 -2.30 -9.32
N VAL A 58 5.39 -1.45 -9.05
CA VAL A 58 4.46 -1.00 -10.10
C VAL A 58 5.21 -0.26 -11.20
N ILE A 59 6.02 0.74 -10.83
CA ILE A 59 6.73 1.58 -11.79
C ILE A 59 7.68 0.74 -12.65
N LEU A 60 8.53 -0.06 -12.01
CA LEU A 60 9.60 -0.79 -12.71
C LEU A 60 9.09 -2.04 -13.43
N ASN A 61 8.20 -2.82 -12.80
CA ASN A 61 7.86 -4.17 -13.26
C ASN A 61 6.49 -4.25 -13.93
N LYS A 62 5.53 -3.39 -13.55
CA LYS A 62 4.17 -3.41 -14.12
C LYS A 62 4.01 -2.39 -15.25
N ASP A 63 4.51 -1.17 -15.05
CA ASP A 63 4.43 -0.08 -16.02
C ASP A 63 5.66 -0.04 -16.96
N GLY A 64 6.82 -0.52 -16.50
CA GLY A 64 8.07 -0.45 -17.26
C GLY A 64 8.60 0.98 -17.40
N ASP A 65 8.23 1.85 -16.48
CA ASP A 65 8.63 3.26 -16.43
C ASP A 65 9.95 3.43 -15.67
N ALA A 66 10.65 4.55 -15.92
CA ALA A 66 11.76 4.95 -15.08
C ALA A 66 11.25 5.34 -13.67
N PHE A 67 12.00 4.95 -12.63
CA PHE A 67 11.71 5.36 -11.25
C PHE A 67 12.17 6.80 -11.00
N ASP A 68 11.48 7.74 -11.62
CA ASP A 68 11.72 9.18 -11.51
C ASP A 68 10.40 9.98 -11.55
N GLY A 69 10.51 11.31 -11.45
CA GLY A 69 9.37 12.25 -11.42
C GLY A 69 8.45 12.20 -12.64
N SER A 70 8.81 11.51 -13.72
CA SER A 70 7.99 11.37 -14.92
C SER A 70 7.04 10.18 -14.86
N SER A 71 7.19 9.30 -13.87
CA SER A 71 6.38 8.09 -13.71
C SER A 71 4.88 8.37 -13.79
N ARG A 72 4.16 7.52 -14.53
CA ARG A 72 2.71 7.64 -14.69
C ARG A 72 1.97 7.38 -13.38
N LEU A 73 2.50 6.50 -12.53
CA LEU A 73 1.85 6.11 -11.28
C LEU A 73 1.58 7.32 -10.37
N TRP A 74 2.57 8.19 -10.17
CA TRP A 74 2.43 9.33 -9.26
C TRP A 74 1.41 10.37 -9.72
N ARG A 75 1.10 10.42 -11.01
CA ARG A 75 0.01 11.28 -11.53
C ARG A 75 -1.36 10.78 -11.08
N GLU A 76 -1.53 9.48 -10.85
CA GLU A 76 -2.78 8.92 -10.33
C GLU A 76 -3.05 9.29 -8.87
N MET A 77 -2.02 9.68 -8.11
CA MET A 77 -2.16 10.07 -6.70
C MET A 77 -2.88 11.42 -6.54
N TRP A 78 -2.86 12.29 -7.54
CA TRP A 78 -3.35 13.66 -7.40
C TRP A 78 -4.87 13.73 -7.19
N GLY A 79 -5.29 14.44 -6.14
CA GLY A 79 -6.69 14.62 -5.80
C GLY A 79 -7.37 13.41 -5.14
N ARG A 80 -6.61 12.37 -4.79
CA ARG A 80 -7.11 11.17 -4.10
C ARG A 80 -6.59 11.07 -2.67
N PHE A 81 -7.29 10.35 -1.81
CA PHE A 81 -6.71 9.94 -0.54
C PHE A 81 -5.61 8.91 -0.80
N HIS A 82 -4.56 8.95 0.02
CA HIS A 82 -3.38 8.10 -0.17
C HIS A 82 -3.74 6.61 -0.11
N LEU A 83 -4.63 6.20 0.81
CA LEU A 83 -5.07 4.81 0.89
C LEU A 83 -5.83 4.37 -0.36
N ASP A 84 -6.70 5.22 -0.90
CA ASP A 84 -7.46 4.94 -2.12
C ASP A 84 -6.51 4.72 -3.30
N TYR A 85 -5.53 5.63 -3.45
CA TYR A 85 -4.47 5.50 -4.44
C TYR A 85 -3.68 4.19 -4.27
N LEU A 86 -3.26 3.84 -3.05
CA LEU A 86 -2.53 2.59 -2.81
C LEU A 86 -3.38 1.39 -3.21
N VAL A 87 -4.63 1.34 -2.79
CA VAL A 87 -5.52 0.21 -3.07
C VAL A 87 -5.81 0.09 -4.58
N GLU A 88 -6.19 1.18 -5.23
CA GLU A 88 -6.65 1.17 -6.61
C GLU A 88 -5.50 1.11 -7.63
N CYS A 89 -4.40 1.81 -7.37
CA CYS A 89 -3.32 1.97 -8.34
C CYS A 89 -2.14 1.02 -8.07
N CYS A 90 -1.96 0.56 -6.83
CA CYS A 90 -0.85 -0.34 -6.49
C CYS A 90 -1.34 -1.76 -6.14
N VAL A 91 -2.13 -1.91 -5.09
CA VAL A 91 -2.49 -3.22 -4.50
C VAL A 91 -3.39 -4.03 -5.46
N SER A 92 -4.27 -3.38 -6.21
CA SER A 92 -5.12 -4.02 -7.24
C SER A 92 -4.32 -4.73 -8.35
N ARG A 93 -3.07 -4.30 -8.58
CA ARG A 93 -2.17 -4.82 -9.62
C ARG A 93 -1.33 -6.01 -9.16
N HIS A 94 -1.50 -6.42 -7.90
CA HIS A 94 -0.78 -7.51 -7.28
C HIS A 94 -1.73 -8.61 -6.81
N THR A 95 -1.30 -9.84 -7.01
CA THR A 95 -1.85 -11.02 -6.35
C THR A 95 -1.43 -11.08 -4.88
N ASP A 96 -2.13 -11.88 -4.09
CA ASP A 96 -1.80 -12.07 -2.66
C ASP A 96 -0.43 -12.71 -2.45
N ALA A 97 0.04 -13.50 -3.44
CA ALA A 97 1.38 -14.07 -3.40
C ALA A 97 2.45 -13.00 -3.61
N GLU A 98 2.27 -12.12 -4.60
CA GLU A 98 3.18 -11.00 -4.85
C GLU A 98 3.22 -10.02 -3.66
N LEU A 99 2.07 -9.67 -3.08
CA LEU A 99 2.01 -8.81 -1.90
C LEU A 99 2.76 -9.38 -0.69
N ARG A 100 2.67 -10.70 -0.48
CA ARG A 100 3.42 -11.39 0.58
C ARG A 100 4.92 -11.40 0.30
N ALA A 101 5.34 -11.61 -0.95
CA ALA A 101 6.74 -11.63 -1.34
C ALA A 101 7.48 -10.30 -1.04
N LEU A 102 6.77 -9.16 -1.10
CA LEU A 102 7.34 -7.83 -0.77
C LEU A 102 7.93 -7.73 0.64
N VAL A 103 7.43 -8.55 1.57
CA VAL A 103 7.80 -8.50 3.00
C VAL A 103 8.54 -9.74 3.48
N THR A 104 8.63 -10.81 2.67
CA THR A 104 9.44 -12.00 3.00
C THR A 104 10.88 -11.91 2.49
N GLY A 105 11.18 -10.97 1.58
CA GLY A 105 12.52 -10.83 0.99
C GLY A 105 12.76 -11.76 -0.21
N ASP A 106 11.74 -12.51 -0.63
CA ASP A 106 11.76 -13.33 -1.84
C ASP A 106 11.38 -12.48 -3.05
N ALA A 107 12.20 -11.46 -3.34
CA ALA A 107 12.17 -10.82 -4.64
C ALA A 107 13.02 -11.69 -5.59
N THR A 108 12.36 -12.60 -6.31
CA THR A 108 12.91 -13.15 -7.56
C THR A 108 13.17 -12.05 -8.57
#